data_AF-A0A9D8J9Y0-F1
#
_entry.id   AF-A0A9D8J9Y0-F1
#
_cell.length_a   1.000
_cell.length_b   1.000
_cell.length_c   1.000
_cell.angle_alpha   90.00
_cell.angle_beta   90.00
_cell.angle_gamma   90.00
#
_symmetry.space_group_name_H-M   'P 1'
#
loop_
_entity.id
_entity.type
_entity.pdbx_description
1 polymer ?
#
loop_
_entity_poly.entity_id
_entity_poly.type
_entity_poly.pdbx_seq_one_letter_code
_entity_poly.pdbx_strand_id
1 'polypeptide(L)'
;MSAHVVYIDVAGRKPLPDVAVLRVAANNALVTCVSDAHAAHAVINAELPISVLVINYPDPTILRLARKRYPTVHTILVTEETMEQYSVALEGAEGELVDHLVANRSPAEWTINELRITVQKLLRNDLFGIAKYLSPATTVHELTVHGSADREPYNCQVMAYAEDYRLGQYMSKLVFGITEELMMNAIYDAPIAGGKLHYAERPRTAPVELEPSEYATLSYGCDGMLFAIGMADPFGALTREKLFQYLKKVLRRTDSSNLIDTKKSGAGLGLFKILYSSHALVCNIDPKVCTEVIALIDLQHQVRDFSKMPRSVHYFEVAAAGLCATLPEPNALQGSRRNEKDQSGQAGS
;
A
#
# COMPACT_ATOMS: atom_id res chain seq x y z
N MET A 1 4.08 -24.89 -9.24
CA MET A 1 2.74 -25.23 -8.71
C MET A 1 1.86 -24.01 -8.85
N SER A 2 0.59 -24.17 -9.24
CA SER A 2 -0.37 -23.05 -9.22
C SER A 2 -0.55 -22.57 -7.78
N ALA A 3 -0.60 -21.25 -7.58
CA ALA A 3 -0.86 -20.69 -6.26
C ALA A 3 -2.21 -21.14 -5.72
N HIS A 4 -2.34 -21.23 -4.40
CA HIS A 4 -3.59 -21.60 -3.73
C HIS A 4 -4.04 -20.45 -2.82
N VAL A 5 -5.24 -19.95 -3.08
CA VAL A 5 -5.90 -18.90 -2.30
C VAL A 5 -7.04 -19.54 -1.51
N VAL A 6 -7.00 -19.38 -0.19
CA VAL A 6 -8.07 -19.85 0.70
C VAL A 6 -8.88 -18.65 1.20
N TYR A 7 -10.19 -18.74 1.03
CA TYR A 7 -11.16 -17.71 1.33
C TYR A 7 -12.08 -18.15 2.47
N ILE A 8 -11.93 -17.54 3.63
CA ILE A 8 -12.66 -17.87 4.85
C ILE A 8 -13.69 -16.75 5.10
N ASP A 9 -14.95 -17.02 4.74
CA ASP A 9 -16.06 -16.08 4.91
C ASP A 9 -17.06 -16.61 5.95
N VAL A 10 -16.77 -16.35 7.23
CA VAL A 10 -17.58 -16.87 8.33
C VAL A 10 -18.88 -16.08 8.49
N ALA A 11 -19.99 -16.81 8.60
CA ALA A 11 -21.32 -16.22 8.81
C ALA A 11 -21.42 -15.41 10.12
N GLY A 12 -22.27 -14.39 10.14
CA GLY A 12 -22.46 -13.51 11.30
C GLY A 12 -21.45 -12.37 11.40
N ARG A 13 -20.53 -12.25 10.45
CA ARG A 13 -19.65 -11.10 10.24
C ARG A 13 -20.02 -10.40 8.94
N LYS A 14 -19.48 -9.20 8.72
CA LYS A 14 -19.64 -8.53 7.43
C LYS A 14 -19.01 -9.43 6.35
N PRO A 15 -19.77 -9.85 5.33
CA PRO A 15 -19.29 -10.80 4.34
C PRO A 15 -18.12 -10.21 3.56
N LEU A 16 -17.25 -11.08 3.09
CA LEU A 16 -16.24 -10.68 2.12
C LEU A 16 -16.92 -10.30 0.78
N PRO A 17 -16.20 -9.60 -0.11
CA PRO A 17 -16.61 -9.48 -1.51
C PRO A 17 -17.02 -10.80 -2.17
N ASP A 18 -17.75 -10.75 -3.28
CA ASP A 18 -18.06 -12.01 -4.00
C ASP A 18 -16.74 -12.71 -4.42
N VAL A 19 -16.63 -14.00 -4.12
CA VAL A 19 -15.47 -14.82 -4.49
C VAL A 19 -15.20 -14.81 -6.01
N ALA A 20 -16.20 -14.54 -6.83
CA ALA A 20 -16.02 -14.35 -8.27
C ALA A 20 -14.98 -13.27 -8.57
N VAL A 21 -14.93 -12.18 -7.79
CA VAL A 21 -13.91 -11.12 -7.90
C VAL A 21 -12.52 -11.70 -7.68
N LEU A 22 -12.36 -12.54 -6.66
CA LEU A 22 -11.06 -13.16 -6.38
C LEU A 22 -10.65 -14.17 -7.45
N ARG A 23 -11.58 -14.95 -8.00
CA ARG A 23 -11.26 -15.90 -9.08
C ARG A 23 -10.68 -15.16 -10.30
N VAL A 24 -11.23 -13.99 -10.63
CA VAL A 24 -10.70 -13.12 -11.69
C VAL A 24 -9.34 -12.55 -11.28
N ALA A 25 -9.17 -12.10 -10.04
CA ALA A 25 -7.92 -11.56 -9.53
C ALA A 25 -6.78 -12.60 -9.53
N ALA A 26 -7.11 -13.85 -9.20
CA ALA A 26 -6.14 -14.87 -8.86
C ALA A 26 -5.54 -15.62 -10.07
N ASN A 27 -5.98 -15.29 -11.30
CA ASN A 27 -5.33 -15.63 -12.57
C ASN A 27 -4.64 -17.01 -12.61
N ASN A 28 -5.43 -18.10 -12.67
CA ASN A 28 -5.01 -19.51 -12.64
C ASN A 28 -4.61 -20.09 -11.27
N ALA A 29 -4.74 -19.34 -10.18
CA ALA A 29 -4.67 -19.89 -8.83
C ALA A 29 -5.91 -20.76 -8.51
N LEU A 30 -5.71 -21.79 -7.71
CA LEU A 30 -6.82 -22.51 -7.09
C LEU A 30 -7.45 -21.62 -6.01
N VAL A 31 -8.78 -21.49 -6.02
CA VAL A 31 -9.52 -20.76 -4.98
C VAL A 31 -10.44 -21.72 -4.24
N THR A 32 -10.19 -21.90 -2.94
CA THR A 32 -11.01 -22.70 -2.03
C THR A 32 -11.78 -21.76 -1.08
N CYS A 33 -13.09 -21.95 -0.98
CA CYS A 33 -13.93 -21.16 -0.09
C CYS A 33 -14.45 -22.03 1.06
N VAL A 34 -14.49 -21.47 2.26
CA VAL A 34 -15.07 -22.08 3.44
C VAL A 34 -15.86 -21.03 4.22
N SER A 35 -16.93 -21.47 4.89
CA SER A 35 -17.90 -20.58 5.55
C SER A 35 -17.92 -20.70 7.08
N ASP A 36 -17.03 -21.51 7.65
CA ASP A 36 -16.94 -21.74 9.09
C ASP A 36 -15.51 -22.12 9.52
N ALA A 37 -15.23 -21.96 10.81
CA ALA A 37 -13.91 -22.18 11.38
C ALA A 37 -13.46 -23.65 11.32
N HIS A 38 -14.38 -24.61 11.41
CA HIS A 38 -14.03 -26.03 11.37
C HIS A 38 -13.56 -26.44 9.97
N ALA A 39 -14.29 -26.02 8.93
CA ALA A 39 -13.89 -26.18 7.54
C ALA A 39 -12.56 -25.46 7.24
N ALA A 40 -12.35 -24.25 7.76
CA ALA A 40 -11.08 -23.55 7.65
C ALA A 40 -9.91 -24.35 8.25
N HIS A 41 -10.09 -24.90 9.46
CA HIS A 41 -9.10 -25.78 10.08
C HIS A 41 -8.77 -27.01 9.22
N ALA A 42 -9.79 -27.65 8.63
CA ALA A 42 -9.59 -28.81 7.76
C ALA A 42 -8.80 -28.44 6.48
N VAL A 43 -9.13 -27.32 5.83
CA VAL A 43 -8.43 -26.85 4.63
C VAL A 43 -6.98 -26.48 4.92
N ILE A 44 -6.70 -25.79 6.03
CA ILE A 44 -5.33 -25.41 6.39
C ILE A 44 -4.47 -26.64 6.71
N ASN A 45 -5.05 -27.67 7.34
CA ASN A 45 -4.34 -28.91 7.65
C ASN A 45 -4.19 -29.88 6.48
N ALA A 46 -4.82 -29.60 5.32
CA ALA A 46 -4.64 -30.39 4.13
C ALA A 46 -3.17 -30.37 3.64
N GLU A 47 -2.81 -31.27 2.72
CA GLU A 47 -1.45 -31.35 2.18
C GLU A 47 -1.15 -30.28 1.12
N LEU A 48 -2.15 -29.49 0.71
CA LEU A 48 -1.99 -28.49 -0.34
C LEU A 48 -1.45 -27.16 0.23
N PRO A 49 -0.27 -26.67 -0.20
CA PRO A 49 0.30 -25.43 0.31
C PRO A 49 -0.54 -24.19 -0.03
N ILE A 50 -0.81 -23.36 0.97
CA ILE A 50 -1.57 -22.11 0.81
C ILE A 50 -0.59 -20.96 0.55
N SER A 51 -0.83 -20.19 -0.52
CA SER A 51 -0.06 -18.99 -0.85
C SER A 51 -0.68 -17.74 -0.24
N VAL A 52 -2.01 -17.65 -0.26
CA VAL A 52 -2.76 -16.50 0.28
C VAL A 52 -3.95 -16.99 1.10
N LEU A 53 -4.12 -16.46 2.30
CA LEU A 53 -5.26 -16.68 3.17
C LEU A 53 -6.03 -15.39 3.34
N VAL A 54 -7.31 -15.37 2.98
CA VAL A 54 -8.23 -14.24 3.19
C VAL A 54 -9.26 -14.63 4.24
N ILE A 55 -9.47 -13.78 5.24
CA ILE A 55 -10.41 -14.03 6.35
C ILE A 55 -11.21 -12.77 6.70
N ASN A 56 -12.50 -12.92 6.99
CA ASN A 56 -13.40 -11.80 7.33
C ASN A 56 -13.45 -11.41 8.81
N TYR A 57 -12.62 -12.04 9.63
CA TYR A 57 -12.61 -11.81 11.07
C TYR A 57 -11.22 -12.08 11.68
N PRO A 58 -10.84 -11.36 12.75
CA PRO A 58 -9.52 -11.47 13.36
C PRO A 58 -9.42 -12.69 14.28
N ASP A 59 -9.25 -13.89 13.70
CA ASP A 59 -9.08 -15.14 14.45
C ASP A 59 -7.59 -15.45 14.69
N PRO A 60 -7.06 -15.28 15.92
CA PRO A 60 -5.67 -15.58 16.20
C PRO A 60 -5.36 -17.08 16.05
N THR A 61 -6.33 -17.98 16.25
CA THR A 61 -6.12 -19.43 16.16
C THR A 61 -5.90 -19.85 14.71
N ILE A 62 -6.78 -19.42 13.80
CA ILE A 62 -6.67 -19.71 12.37
C ILE A 62 -5.40 -19.09 11.77
N LEU A 63 -5.10 -17.83 12.09
CA LEU A 63 -3.93 -17.14 11.57
C LEU A 63 -2.62 -17.77 12.07
N ARG A 64 -2.52 -18.12 13.35
CA ARG A 64 -1.37 -18.84 13.92
C ARG A 64 -1.20 -20.21 13.27
N LEU A 65 -2.30 -20.95 13.07
CA LEU A 65 -2.26 -22.25 12.41
C LEU A 65 -1.72 -22.14 10.99
N ALA A 66 -2.26 -21.21 10.20
CA ALA A 66 -1.84 -21.00 8.82
C ALA A 66 -0.35 -20.65 8.73
N ARG A 67 0.14 -19.72 9.55
CA ARG A 67 1.57 -19.34 9.56
C ARG A 67 2.49 -20.45 10.04
N LYS A 68 2.07 -21.21 11.06
CA LYS A 68 2.85 -22.36 11.54
C LYS A 68 2.99 -23.43 10.47
N ARG A 69 1.92 -23.67 9.70
CA ARG A 69 1.90 -24.70 8.65
C ARG A 69 2.59 -24.22 7.37
N TYR A 70 2.39 -22.96 7.01
CA TYR A 70 2.89 -22.33 5.80
C TYR A 70 3.59 -21.00 6.16
N PRO A 71 4.88 -21.03 6.52
CA PRO A 71 5.61 -19.83 6.96
C PRO A 71 5.64 -18.68 5.94
N THR A 72 5.46 -19.00 4.65
CA THR A 72 5.45 -18.04 3.54
C THR A 72 4.03 -17.60 3.13
N VAL A 73 2.99 -18.00 3.87
CA VAL A 73 1.61 -17.61 3.54
C VAL A 73 1.41 -16.11 3.76
N HIS A 74 0.78 -15.46 2.80
CA HIS A 74 0.30 -14.10 2.98
C HIS A 74 -1.10 -14.10 3.61
N THR A 75 -1.27 -13.39 4.71
CA THR A 75 -2.54 -13.29 5.41
C THR A 75 -3.20 -11.92 5.18
N ILE A 76 -4.45 -11.97 4.69
CA ILE A 76 -5.29 -10.81 4.42
C ILE A 76 -6.49 -10.85 5.38
N LEU A 77 -6.56 -9.90 6.30
CA LEU A 77 -7.73 -9.67 7.14
C LEU A 77 -8.60 -8.59 6.50
N VAL A 78 -9.84 -8.95 6.16
CA VAL A 78 -10.83 -8.02 5.62
C VAL A 78 -11.87 -7.77 6.71
N THR A 79 -11.90 -6.57 7.30
CA THR A 79 -12.71 -6.34 8.51
C THR A 79 -13.30 -4.94 8.58
N GLU A 80 -14.46 -4.82 9.22
CA GLU A 80 -15.06 -3.53 9.61
C GLU A 80 -14.66 -3.11 11.03
N GLU A 81 -13.81 -3.90 11.69
CA GLU A 81 -13.29 -3.56 13.00
C GLU A 81 -12.24 -2.44 12.90
N THR A 82 -12.24 -1.54 13.88
CA THR A 82 -11.20 -0.52 14.03
C THR A 82 -9.88 -1.17 14.44
N MET A 83 -8.80 -0.40 14.33
CA MET A 83 -7.48 -0.90 14.72
C MET A 83 -7.38 -1.35 16.18
N GLU A 84 -8.07 -0.66 17.08
CA GLU A 84 -8.15 -1.06 18.48
C GLU A 84 -8.88 -2.40 18.65
N GLN A 85 -10.02 -2.55 17.98
CA GLN A 85 -10.86 -3.75 18.09
C GLN A 85 -10.15 -5.01 17.60
N TYR A 86 -9.58 -4.98 16.39
CA TYR A 86 -8.87 -6.15 15.88
C TYR A 86 -7.56 -6.40 16.65
N SER A 87 -6.88 -5.37 17.16
CA SER A 87 -5.66 -5.54 17.94
C SER A 87 -5.97 -6.28 19.24
N VAL A 88 -7.09 -5.95 19.90
CA VAL A 88 -7.60 -6.71 21.06
C VAL A 88 -7.92 -8.15 20.67
N ALA A 89 -8.66 -8.36 19.57
CA ALA A 89 -9.03 -9.70 19.11
C ALA A 89 -7.81 -10.57 18.75
N LEU A 90 -6.75 -9.96 18.22
CA LEU A 90 -5.48 -10.61 17.88
C LEU A 90 -4.49 -10.66 19.05
N GLU A 91 -4.89 -10.28 20.26
CA GLU A 91 -4.05 -10.29 21.47
C GLU A 91 -2.77 -9.46 21.32
N GLY A 92 -2.82 -8.40 20.51
CA GLY A 92 -1.65 -7.59 20.18
C GLY A 92 -0.61 -8.32 19.32
N ALA A 93 -0.98 -9.38 18.59
CA ALA A 93 -0.11 -10.12 17.68
C ALA A 93 -0.33 -9.77 16.18
N GLU A 94 -1.03 -8.67 15.87
CA GLU A 94 -1.37 -8.26 14.51
C GLU A 94 -0.15 -8.15 13.57
N GLY A 95 0.97 -7.63 14.08
CA GLY A 95 2.21 -7.50 13.30
C GLY A 95 2.91 -8.82 12.98
N GLU A 96 2.54 -9.90 13.66
CA GLU A 96 3.03 -11.25 13.38
C GLU A 96 2.02 -12.06 12.55
N LEU A 97 0.72 -11.77 12.72
CA LEU A 97 -0.36 -12.58 12.19
C LEU A 97 -0.97 -12.07 10.88
N VAL A 98 -0.92 -10.76 10.60
CA VAL A 98 -1.60 -10.12 9.47
C VAL A 98 -0.59 -9.36 8.60
N ASP A 99 -0.53 -9.67 7.30
CA ASP A 99 0.31 -8.92 6.34
C ASP A 99 -0.46 -7.75 5.71
N HIS A 100 -1.75 -8.00 5.43
CA HIS A 100 -2.63 -7.03 4.78
C HIS A 100 -3.93 -6.90 5.55
N LEU A 101 -4.28 -5.68 5.88
CA LEU A 101 -5.57 -5.29 6.43
C LEU A 101 -6.34 -4.54 5.35
N VAL A 102 -7.53 -5.02 5.02
CA VAL A 102 -8.47 -4.36 4.11
C VAL A 102 -9.68 -3.92 4.92
N ALA A 103 -9.98 -2.62 4.90
CA ALA A 103 -11.19 -2.09 5.48
C ALA A 103 -12.41 -2.59 4.70
N ASN A 104 -13.29 -3.35 5.35
CA ASN A 104 -14.53 -3.83 4.75
C ASN A 104 -15.59 -2.72 4.78
N ARG A 105 -15.63 -1.89 3.75
CA ARG A 105 -16.48 -0.69 3.65
C ARG A 105 -17.78 -0.93 2.89
N SER A 106 -18.73 -0.02 3.13
CA SER A 106 -19.95 0.12 2.35
C SER A 106 -20.02 1.56 1.83
N PRO A 107 -20.14 1.80 0.51
CA PRO A 107 -20.23 0.82 -0.58
C PRO A 107 -19.00 -0.09 -0.70
N ALA A 108 -19.20 -1.30 -1.24
CA ALA A 108 -18.17 -2.35 -1.28
C ALA A 108 -17.12 -2.17 -2.39
N GLU A 109 -17.31 -1.21 -3.29
CA GLU A 109 -16.46 -0.97 -4.47
C GLU A 109 -14.99 -0.77 -4.09
N TRP A 110 -14.73 0.03 -3.06
CA TRP A 110 -13.38 0.20 -2.49
C TRP A 110 -12.80 -1.14 -2.03
N THR A 111 -13.53 -1.87 -1.18
CA THR A 111 -13.11 -3.16 -0.62
C THR A 111 -12.79 -4.18 -1.71
N ILE A 112 -13.66 -4.25 -2.73
CA ILE A 112 -13.52 -5.12 -3.91
C ILE A 112 -12.23 -4.78 -4.65
N ASN A 113 -12.03 -3.51 -4.98
CA ASN A 113 -10.89 -3.07 -5.77
C ASN A 113 -9.58 -3.30 -5.03
N GLU A 114 -9.55 -2.91 -3.76
CA GLU A 114 -8.38 -3.07 -2.89
C GLU A 114 -7.99 -4.54 -2.72
N LEU A 115 -8.95 -5.41 -2.36
CA LEU A 115 -8.69 -6.85 -2.22
C LEU A 115 -8.19 -7.47 -3.52
N ARG A 116 -8.78 -7.10 -4.66
CA ARG A 116 -8.35 -7.56 -6.00
C ARG A 116 -6.90 -7.17 -6.26
N ILE A 117 -6.54 -5.90 -6.01
CA ILE A 117 -5.18 -5.40 -6.22
C ILE A 117 -4.19 -6.12 -5.30
N THR A 118 -4.52 -6.26 -4.01
CA THR A 118 -3.67 -6.96 -3.04
C THR A 118 -3.38 -8.39 -3.49
N VAL A 119 -4.40 -9.16 -3.85
CA VAL A 119 -4.21 -10.54 -4.32
C VAL A 119 -3.39 -10.58 -5.62
N GLN A 120 -3.63 -9.68 -6.57
CA GLN A 120 -2.85 -9.62 -7.81
C GLN A 120 -1.37 -9.29 -7.57
N LYS A 121 -1.08 -8.33 -6.69
CA LYS A 121 0.29 -7.95 -6.32
C LYS A 121 1.04 -9.13 -5.72
N LEU A 122 0.40 -9.86 -4.79
CA LEU A 122 1.01 -11.04 -4.14
C LEU A 122 1.28 -12.18 -5.12
N LEU A 123 0.35 -12.46 -6.02
CA LEU A 123 0.49 -13.58 -6.95
C LEU A 123 1.45 -13.28 -8.10
N ARG A 124 1.59 -12.01 -8.49
CA ARG A 124 2.46 -11.57 -9.60
C ARG A 124 3.83 -11.10 -9.14
N ASN A 125 4.02 -10.85 -7.83
CA ASN A 125 5.21 -10.20 -7.27
C ASN A 125 5.53 -8.84 -7.95
N ASP A 126 4.51 -8.18 -8.48
CA ASP A 126 4.58 -6.85 -9.09
C ASP A 126 3.97 -5.86 -8.11
N LEU A 127 4.84 -5.21 -7.32
CA LEU A 127 4.40 -4.50 -6.11
C LEU A 127 4.26 -2.98 -6.30
N PHE A 128 5.21 -2.35 -6.99
CA PHE A 128 5.44 -0.91 -6.93
C PHE A 128 4.51 -0.09 -7.83
N GLY A 129 4.30 1.17 -7.49
CA GLY A 129 3.63 2.17 -8.33
C GLY A 129 2.16 2.39 -7.98
N ILE A 130 1.80 3.67 -7.85
CA ILE A 130 0.44 4.10 -7.50
C ILE A 130 -0.59 3.79 -8.59
N ALA A 131 -0.16 3.65 -9.85
CA ALA A 131 -1.04 3.41 -10.99
C ALA A 131 -1.92 2.16 -10.83
N LYS A 132 -1.47 1.17 -10.05
CA LYS A 132 -2.22 -0.07 -9.76
C LYS A 132 -3.53 0.18 -9.00
N TYR A 133 -3.62 1.30 -8.28
CA TYR A 133 -4.78 1.68 -7.45
C TYR A 133 -5.74 2.60 -8.18
N LEU A 134 -5.27 3.28 -9.23
CA LEU A 134 -6.05 4.24 -10.01
C LEU A 134 -6.73 3.55 -11.19
N SER A 135 -7.75 4.19 -11.71
CA SER A 135 -8.40 3.78 -12.95
C SER A 135 -7.40 3.68 -14.12
N PRO A 136 -7.61 2.75 -15.09
CA PRO A 136 -6.76 2.68 -16.26
C PRO A 136 -6.69 4.02 -17.01
N ALA A 137 -5.51 4.35 -17.53
CA ALA A 137 -5.21 5.61 -18.23
C ALA A 137 -5.23 6.88 -17.36
N THR A 138 -5.38 6.78 -16.04
CA THR A 138 -5.12 7.92 -15.15
C THR A 138 -3.66 8.35 -15.26
N THR A 139 -3.44 9.65 -15.48
CA THR A 139 -2.10 10.23 -15.50
C THR A 139 -1.49 10.17 -14.10
N VAL A 140 -0.28 9.60 -14.01
CA VAL A 140 0.57 9.65 -12.83
C VAL A 140 1.69 10.64 -13.09
N HIS A 141 1.85 11.59 -12.17
CA HIS A 141 2.94 12.55 -12.18
C HIS A 141 4.06 12.06 -11.27
N GLU A 142 5.30 12.14 -11.75
CA GLU A 142 6.49 11.75 -11.00
C GLU A 142 7.47 12.92 -10.92
N LEU A 143 8.01 13.16 -9.71
CA LEU A 143 8.99 14.20 -9.42
C LEU A 143 10.19 13.57 -8.70
N THR A 144 11.39 13.79 -9.21
CA THR A 144 12.63 13.36 -8.55
C THR A 144 12.96 14.32 -7.41
N VAL A 145 13.11 13.79 -6.19
CA VAL A 145 13.44 14.54 -4.97
C VAL A 145 14.93 14.43 -4.70
N HIS A 146 15.61 15.57 -4.76
CA HIS A 146 17.06 15.71 -4.59
C HIS A 146 17.46 16.09 -3.17
N GLY A 147 16.51 16.58 -2.36
CA GLY A 147 16.79 16.97 -0.99
C GLY A 147 15.73 17.89 -0.41
N SER A 148 16.06 18.57 0.69
CA SER A 148 15.12 19.37 1.46
C SER A 148 14.63 20.62 0.73
N ALA A 149 15.37 21.12 -0.26
CA ALA A 149 14.98 22.30 -1.04
C ALA A 149 13.75 22.04 -1.93
N ASP A 150 13.52 20.79 -2.31
CA ASP A 150 12.41 20.38 -3.17
C ASP A 150 11.07 20.27 -2.43
N ARG A 151 11.10 20.27 -1.08
CA ARG A 151 9.91 20.05 -0.24
C ARG A 151 8.79 21.04 -0.55
N GLU A 152 9.03 22.32 -0.31
CA GLU A 152 8.01 23.36 -0.51
C GLU A 152 7.47 23.40 -1.96
N PRO A 153 8.30 23.51 -3.02
CA PRO A 153 7.78 23.61 -4.38
C PRO A 153 6.99 22.37 -4.80
N TYR A 154 7.44 21.17 -4.45
CA TYR A 154 6.72 19.94 -4.80
C TYR A 154 5.44 19.78 -3.99
N ASN A 155 5.45 20.15 -2.71
CA ASN A 155 4.24 20.13 -1.89
C ASN A 155 3.16 21.08 -2.44
N CYS A 156 3.57 22.31 -2.80
CA CYS A 156 2.69 23.26 -3.48
C CYS A 156 2.17 22.71 -4.82
N GLN A 157 3.00 21.99 -5.58
CA GLN A 157 2.58 21.38 -6.84
C GLN A 157 1.52 20.29 -6.65
N VAL A 158 1.70 19.38 -5.68
CA VAL A 158 0.69 18.34 -5.38
C VAL A 158 -0.58 18.97 -4.82
N MET A 159 -0.47 20.02 -4.00
CA MET A 159 -1.61 20.77 -3.50
C MET A 159 -2.39 21.47 -4.62
N ALA A 160 -1.71 22.12 -5.55
CA ALA A 160 -2.32 22.75 -6.72
C ALA A 160 -3.03 21.71 -7.61
N TYR A 161 -2.42 20.54 -7.79
CA TYR A 161 -3.06 19.42 -8.49
C TYR A 161 -4.37 18.99 -7.80
N ALA A 162 -4.41 18.92 -6.47
CA ALA A 162 -5.66 18.65 -5.75
C ALA A 162 -6.72 19.76 -5.93
N GLU A 163 -6.29 21.03 -6.04
CA GLU A 163 -7.18 22.16 -6.32
C GLU A 163 -7.75 22.13 -7.75
N ASP A 164 -6.96 21.71 -8.74
CA ASP A 164 -7.40 21.57 -10.13
C ASP A 164 -8.51 20.52 -10.29
N TYR A 165 -8.48 19.47 -9.47
CA TYR A 165 -9.55 18.47 -9.37
C TYR A 165 -10.75 18.94 -8.52
N ARG A 166 -10.74 20.21 -8.07
CA ARG A 166 -11.81 20.86 -7.30
C ARG A 166 -12.15 20.13 -6.00
N LEU A 167 -11.16 19.50 -5.36
CA LEU A 167 -11.36 18.71 -4.15
C LEU A 167 -11.60 19.58 -2.89
N GLY A 168 -11.41 20.90 -3.02
CA GLY A 168 -11.67 21.87 -1.97
C GLY A 168 -10.53 22.01 -0.96
N GLN A 169 -10.56 23.11 -0.21
CA GLN A 169 -9.48 23.55 0.67
C GLN A 169 -9.09 22.54 1.77
N TYR A 170 -10.06 21.77 2.27
CA TYR A 170 -9.78 20.73 3.26
C TYR A 170 -8.90 19.62 2.67
N MET A 171 -9.27 19.11 1.48
CA MET A 171 -8.53 18.03 0.83
C MET A 171 -7.13 18.49 0.41
N SER A 172 -7.01 19.70 -0.13
CA SER A 172 -5.70 20.27 -0.50
C SER A 172 -4.74 20.34 0.69
N LYS A 173 -5.22 20.77 1.87
CA LYS A 173 -4.42 20.78 3.10
C LYS A 173 -4.04 19.38 3.60
N LEU A 174 -4.97 18.44 3.45
CA LEU A 174 -4.75 17.05 3.83
C LEU A 174 -3.69 16.40 2.94
N VAL A 175 -3.79 16.58 1.62
CA VAL A 175 -2.80 16.16 0.62
C VAL A 175 -1.44 16.80 0.89
N PHE A 176 -1.41 18.11 1.21
CA PHE A 176 -0.19 18.82 1.57
C PHE A 176 0.49 18.19 2.80
N GLY A 177 -0.30 17.91 3.85
CA GLY A 177 0.22 17.31 5.08
C GLY A 177 0.77 15.89 4.86
N ILE A 178 0.11 15.07 4.04
CA ILE A 178 0.60 13.73 3.68
C ILE A 178 1.91 13.82 2.90
N THR A 179 1.93 14.65 1.86
CA THR A 179 3.11 14.83 0.99
C THR A 179 4.31 15.31 1.79
N GLU A 180 4.11 16.25 2.71
CA GLU A 180 5.16 16.74 3.60
C GLU A 180 5.78 15.62 4.45
N GLU A 181 4.95 14.81 5.10
CA GLU A 181 5.42 13.72 5.95
C GLU A 181 6.12 12.62 5.14
N LEU A 182 5.64 12.33 3.93
CA LEU A 182 6.30 11.39 3.02
C LEU A 182 7.69 11.88 2.59
N MET A 183 7.82 13.14 2.17
CA MET A 183 9.11 13.72 1.78
C MET A 183 10.07 13.81 2.97
N MET A 184 9.57 14.20 4.14
CA MET A 184 10.35 14.22 5.38
C MET A 184 10.93 12.84 5.70
N ASN A 185 10.11 11.79 5.58
CA ASN A 185 10.59 10.42 5.83
C ASN A 185 11.67 10.02 4.83
N ALA A 186 11.47 10.27 3.54
CA ALA A 186 12.42 9.89 2.50
C ALA A 186 13.74 10.67 2.54
N ILE A 187 13.71 11.95 2.92
CA ILE A 187 14.90 12.82 2.95
C ILE A 187 15.71 12.61 4.24
N TYR A 188 15.05 12.43 5.39
CA TYR A 188 15.73 12.43 6.68
C TYR A 188 15.80 11.06 7.36
N ASP A 189 14.71 10.29 7.37
CA ASP A 189 14.64 9.07 8.15
C ASP A 189 15.11 7.83 7.36
N ALA A 190 14.77 7.76 6.06
CA ALA A 190 15.10 6.63 5.19
C ALA A 190 16.62 6.45 4.98
N PRO A 191 17.43 7.50 4.73
CA PRO A 191 18.88 7.35 4.59
C PRO A 191 19.53 6.80 5.87
N ILE A 192 19.11 7.31 7.04
CA ILE A 192 19.62 6.85 8.34
C ILE A 192 19.27 5.37 8.54
N ALA A 193 18.01 4.99 8.26
CA ALA A 193 17.57 3.61 8.35
C ALA A 193 18.30 2.68 7.35
N GLY A 194 18.69 3.21 6.19
CA GLY A 194 19.53 2.56 5.17
C GLY A 194 21.03 2.55 5.49
N GLY A 195 21.46 3.06 6.65
CA GLY A 195 22.86 3.03 7.11
C GLY A 195 23.67 4.29 6.81
N LYS A 196 23.06 5.36 6.28
CA LYS A 196 23.71 6.66 6.04
C LYS A 196 23.69 7.53 7.30
N LEU A 197 24.46 7.12 8.30
CA LEU A 197 24.44 7.72 9.64
C LEU A 197 24.89 9.19 9.69
N HIS A 198 25.63 9.68 8.68
CA HIS A 198 26.05 11.07 8.62
C HIS A 198 24.88 12.06 8.51
N TYR A 199 23.70 11.61 8.08
CA TYR A 199 22.46 12.41 8.14
C TYR A 199 21.90 12.55 9.56
N ALA A 200 22.23 11.63 10.48
CA ALA A 200 21.77 11.69 11.88
C ALA A 200 22.51 12.77 12.70
N GLU A 201 23.73 13.11 12.31
CA GLU A 201 24.59 14.07 13.00
C GLU A 201 24.34 15.53 12.56
N ARG A 202 23.60 15.74 11.47
CA ARG A 202 23.26 17.08 10.97
C ARG A 202 22.10 17.69 11.78
N PRO A 203 22.14 19.00 12.06
CA PRO A 203 20.98 19.71 12.59
C PRO A 203 19.80 19.54 11.63
N ARG A 204 18.61 19.16 12.14
CA ARG A 204 17.39 19.00 11.31
C ARG A 204 16.94 20.27 10.58
N THR A 205 17.48 21.43 10.98
CA THR A 205 17.26 22.73 10.34
C THR A 205 18.25 23.04 9.23
N ALA A 206 19.32 22.25 9.08
CA ALA A 206 20.27 22.42 7.99
C ALA A 206 19.68 21.82 6.70
N PRO A 207 19.89 22.47 5.54
CA PRO A 207 19.54 21.88 4.26
C PRO A 207 20.18 20.50 4.09
N VAL A 208 19.39 19.56 3.59
CA VAL A 208 19.83 18.22 3.22
C VAL A 208 19.84 18.14 1.71
N GLU A 209 20.97 17.71 1.16
CA GLU A 209 21.13 17.32 -0.23
C GLU A 209 21.46 15.83 -0.23
N LEU A 210 20.72 15.09 -1.05
CA LEU A 210 20.89 13.66 -1.24
C LEU A 210 21.92 13.44 -2.33
N GLU A 211 22.69 12.36 -2.23
CA GLU A 211 23.52 11.94 -3.36
C GLU A 211 22.64 11.43 -4.51
N PRO A 212 23.10 11.44 -5.78
CA PRO A 212 22.31 10.94 -6.91
C PRO A 212 21.78 9.50 -6.74
N SER A 213 22.51 8.64 -6.03
CA SER A 213 22.07 7.28 -5.70
C SER A 213 21.01 7.20 -4.61
N GLU A 214 20.73 8.32 -3.95
CA GLU A 214 19.82 8.47 -2.81
C GLU A 214 18.57 9.27 -3.19
N TYR A 215 18.49 9.75 -4.43
CA TYR A 215 17.30 10.44 -4.94
C TYR A 215 16.07 9.56 -4.80
N ALA A 216 15.01 10.19 -4.34
CA ALA A 216 13.72 9.56 -4.16
C ALA A 216 12.73 10.05 -5.22
N THR A 217 11.60 9.36 -5.37
CA THR A 217 10.57 9.70 -6.35
C THR A 217 9.24 9.95 -5.66
N LEU A 218 8.71 11.17 -5.81
CA LEU A 218 7.36 11.53 -5.42
C LEU A 218 6.41 11.27 -6.60
N SER A 219 5.42 10.42 -6.40
CA SER A 219 4.38 10.11 -7.39
C SER A 219 3.01 10.58 -6.90
N TYR A 220 2.18 11.14 -7.77
CA TYR A 220 0.80 11.47 -7.42
C TYR A 220 -0.14 11.36 -8.62
N GLY A 221 -1.41 11.06 -8.35
CA GLY A 221 -2.44 10.90 -9.36
C GLY A 221 -3.84 10.92 -8.75
N CYS A 222 -4.83 11.23 -9.59
CA CYS A 222 -6.23 11.32 -9.19
C CYS A 222 -7.12 10.84 -10.35
N ASP A 223 -8.08 9.97 -10.07
CA ASP A 223 -9.03 9.48 -11.07
C ASP A 223 -10.48 9.97 -10.84
N GLY A 224 -10.65 10.95 -9.95
CA GLY A 224 -11.93 11.50 -9.54
C GLY A 224 -12.63 10.72 -8.42
N MET A 225 -12.19 9.49 -8.15
CA MET A 225 -12.69 8.65 -7.04
C MET A 225 -11.63 8.50 -5.96
N LEU A 226 -10.38 8.42 -6.39
CA LEU A 226 -9.21 8.12 -5.61
C LEU A 226 -8.13 9.17 -5.87
N PHE A 227 -7.55 9.69 -4.80
CA PHE A 227 -6.30 10.45 -4.86
C PHE A 227 -5.19 9.62 -4.23
N ALA A 228 -4.12 9.37 -4.99
CA ALA A 228 -2.98 8.57 -4.55
C ALA A 228 -1.72 9.42 -4.51
N ILE A 229 -0.94 9.29 -3.43
CA ILE A 229 0.37 9.93 -3.26
C ILE A 229 1.34 8.83 -2.85
N GLY A 230 2.42 8.64 -3.59
CA GLY A 230 3.47 7.67 -3.33
C GLY A 230 4.82 8.34 -3.17
N MET A 231 5.65 7.83 -2.29
CA MET A 231 7.05 8.24 -2.16
C MET A 231 7.94 7.00 -2.16
N ALA A 232 8.85 6.93 -3.12
CA ALA A 232 9.79 5.81 -3.29
C ALA A 232 11.23 6.26 -3.00
N ASP A 233 11.89 5.64 -2.03
CA ASP A 233 13.31 5.82 -1.72
C ASP A 233 14.14 4.58 -2.10
N PRO A 234 15.45 4.72 -2.36
CA PRO A 234 16.31 3.62 -2.80
C PRO A 234 16.95 2.83 -1.64
N PHE A 235 16.38 2.86 -0.42
CA PHE A 235 17.02 2.25 0.75
C PHE A 235 16.41 0.91 1.16
N GLY A 236 15.12 0.66 0.89
CA GLY A 236 14.44 -0.58 1.26
C GLY A 236 14.57 -0.94 2.75
N ALA A 237 14.52 0.07 3.62
CA ALA A 237 14.90 -0.04 5.04
C ALA A 237 13.72 -0.20 6.01
N LEU A 238 12.49 -0.03 5.53
CA LEU A 238 11.27 -0.20 6.32
C LEU A 238 10.93 -1.69 6.46
N THR A 239 10.99 -2.20 7.69
CA THR A 239 10.58 -3.57 8.00
C THR A 239 9.15 -3.62 8.50
N ARG A 240 8.53 -4.80 8.38
CA ARG A 240 7.19 -5.07 8.91
C ARG A 240 7.10 -4.80 10.41
N GLU A 241 8.08 -5.25 11.17
CA GLU A 241 8.12 -5.08 12.63
C GLU A 241 8.14 -3.60 12.98
N LYS A 242 8.92 -2.79 12.26
CA LYS A 242 8.96 -1.33 12.47
C LYS A 242 7.60 -0.70 12.19
N LEU A 243 6.95 -1.05 11.07
CA LEU A 243 5.61 -0.54 10.72
C LEU A 243 4.61 -0.81 11.86
N PHE A 244 4.46 -2.07 12.26
CA PHE A 244 3.50 -2.43 13.31
C PHE A 244 3.90 -1.94 14.71
N GLN A 245 5.19 -1.82 15.02
CA GLN A 245 5.63 -1.17 16.24
C GLN A 245 5.22 0.30 16.29
N TYR A 246 5.30 1.02 15.17
CA TYR A 246 4.81 2.39 15.09
C TYR A 246 3.31 2.44 15.28
N LEU A 247 2.55 1.58 14.61
CA LEU A 247 1.09 1.56 14.73
C LEU A 247 0.64 1.21 16.16
N LYS A 248 1.22 0.18 16.80
CA LYS A 248 0.93 -0.20 18.20
C LYS A 248 1.24 0.89 19.21
N LYS A 249 2.38 1.61 19.02
CA LYS A 249 2.75 2.72 19.90
C LYS A 249 1.67 3.78 19.96
N VAL A 250 0.90 3.95 18.89
CA VAL A 250 -0.14 4.98 18.90
C VAL A 250 -1.49 4.50 19.39
N LEU A 251 -1.87 3.23 19.19
CA LEU A 251 -3.05 2.66 19.86
C LEU A 251 -2.98 2.74 21.38
N ARG A 252 -1.77 2.63 21.94
CA ARG A 252 -1.53 2.76 23.39
C ARG A 252 -1.57 4.20 23.89
N ARG A 253 -1.54 5.20 23.01
CA ARG A 253 -1.70 6.62 23.38
C ARG A 253 -3.19 6.95 23.30
N THR A 254 -3.92 6.53 24.31
CA THR A 254 -5.38 6.60 24.44
C THR A 254 -5.95 8.01 24.51
N ASP A 255 -5.12 9.07 24.51
CA ASP A 255 -5.55 10.46 24.55
C ASP A 255 -5.20 11.18 23.25
N SER A 256 -6.20 11.29 22.37
CA SER A 256 -6.15 12.11 21.16
C SER A 256 -5.89 13.61 21.43
N SER A 257 -6.02 14.07 22.69
CA SER A 257 -5.64 15.42 23.13
C SER A 257 -4.13 15.66 23.19
N ASN A 258 -3.31 14.60 23.24
CA ASN A 258 -1.84 14.68 23.30
C ASN A 258 -1.15 14.34 21.97
N LEU A 259 -1.91 14.15 20.87
CA LEU A 259 -1.34 13.98 19.53
C LEU A 259 -0.77 15.29 18.96
N ILE A 260 -1.18 16.43 19.53
CA ILE A 260 -0.68 17.77 19.22
C ILE A 260 0.31 18.21 20.32
N ASP A 261 1.16 17.30 20.80
CA ASP A 261 2.29 17.74 21.63
C ASP A 261 3.39 18.28 20.69
N THR A 262 3.39 19.60 20.52
CA THR A 262 4.29 20.40 19.68
C THR A 262 5.77 20.32 20.07
N LYS A 263 6.17 19.36 20.93
CA LYS A 263 7.51 19.37 21.57
C LYS A 263 8.34 18.11 21.52
N LYS A 264 7.94 17.02 20.85
CA LYS A 264 8.89 15.91 20.56
C LYS A 264 8.72 15.35 19.16
N SER A 265 9.50 15.90 18.25
CA SER A 265 9.84 15.33 16.93
C SER A 265 10.52 13.97 17.13
N GLY A 266 9.73 12.90 17.25
CA GLY A 266 10.21 11.53 17.31
C GLY A 266 9.95 10.80 15.99
N ALA A 267 10.90 9.97 15.54
CA ALA A 267 10.72 9.05 14.43
C ALA A 267 9.50 8.15 14.68
N GLY A 268 8.54 8.17 13.76
CA GLY A 268 7.30 7.39 13.81
C GLY A 268 5.99 8.18 13.91
N LEU A 269 6.03 9.51 14.09
CA LEU A 269 4.82 10.35 14.05
C LEU A 269 4.30 10.58 12.61
N GLY A 270 5.18 10.53 11.61
CA GLY A 270 4.83 10.82 10.21
C GLY A 270 3.98 9.75 9.55
N LEU A 271 4.38 8.47 9.63
CA LEU A 271 3.57 7.34 9.14
C LEU A 271 2.17 7.31 9.75
N PHE A 272 2.10 7.68 11.03
CA PHE A 272 0.83 7.80 11.74
C PHE A 272 -0.04 8.93 11.19
N LYS A 273 0.51 10.13 10.99
CA LYS A 273 -0.22 11.24 10.37
C LYS A 273 -0.71 10.88 8.97
N ILE A 274 0.12 10.18 8.19
CA ILE A 274 -0.28 9.69 6.87
C ILE A 274 -1.47 8.74 6.99
N LEU A 275 -1.42 7.75 7.89
CA LEU A 275 -2.53 6.82 8.10
C LEU A 275 -3.81 7.54 8.57
N TYR A 276 -3.72 8.56 9.43
CA TYR A 276 -4.89 9.31 9.91
C TYR A 276 -5.53 10.16 8.83
N SER A 277 -4.69 10.68 7.94
CA SER A 277 -5.09 11.51 6.83
C SER A 277 -5.48 10.69 5.59
N SER A 278 -5.31 9.37 5.57
CA SER A 278 -5.56 8.53 4.38
C SER A 278 -6.47 7.35 4.65
N HIS A 279 -7.17 6.90 3.63
CA HIS A 279 -8.07 5.76 3.68
C HIS A 279 -7.33 4.42 3.65
N ALA A 280 -6.15 4.38 3.03
CA ALA A 280 -5.23 3.24 3.09
C ALA A 280 -3.78 3.71 3.10
N LEU A 281 -2.94 2.99 3.84
CA LEU A 281 -1.49 3.09 3.81
C LEU A 281 -0.92 1.80 3.19
N VAL A 282 -0.11 1.93 2.15
CA VAL A 282 0.54 0.81 1.48
C VAL A 282 2.04 1.00 1.56
N CYS A 283 2.76 0.00 2.05
CA CYS A 283 4.22 -0.05 2.02
C CYS A 283 4.66 -1.18 1.10
N ASN A 284 5.38 -0.88 0.02
CA ASN A 284 5.98 -1.85 -0.89
C ASN A 284 7.50 -1.84 -0.69
N ILE A 285 8.08 -3.00 -0.41
CA ILE A 285 9.49 -3.11 -0.01
C ILE A 285 10.20 -4.10 -0.93
N ASP A 286 11.32 -3.65 -1.51
CA ASP A 286 12.37 -4.52 -2.01
C ASP A 286 13.56 -4.34 -1.06
N PRO A 287 13.83 -5.33 -0.18
CA PRO A 287 14.80 -5.17 0.90
C PRO A 287 16.16 -4.67 0.41
N LYS A 288 16.62 -3.55 0.96
CA LYS A 288 17.89 -2.88 0.61
C LYS A 288 17.95 -2.26 -0.80
N VAL A 289 16.83 -2.24 -1.52
CA VAL A 289 16.75 -1.71 -2.90
C VAL A 289 15.74 -0.57 -2.98
N CYS A 290 14.53 -0.76 -2.46
CA CYS A 290 13.50 0.27 -2.55
C CYS A 290 12.47 0.16 -1.42
N THR A 291 12.09 1.32 -0.86
CA THR A 291 10.89 1.47 -0.04
C THR A 291 9.93 2.37 -0.82
N GLU A 292 8.69 1.95 -1.05
CA GLU A 292 7.62 2.84 -1.52
C GLU A 292 6.50 2.89 -0.49
N VAL A 293 6.14 4.10 -0.05
CA VAL A 293 5.01 4.35 0.84
C VAL A 293 3.94 5.12 0.08
N ILE A 294 2.73 4.56 -0.01
CA ILE A 294 1.59 5.13 -0.71
C ILE A 294 0.46 5.42 0.28
N ALA A 295 -0.08 6.63 0.19
CA ALA A 295 -1.32 7.03 0.83
C ALA A 295 -2.44 7.06 -0.23
N LEU A 296 -3.54 6.36 0.04
CA LEU A 296 -4.73 6.40 -0.80
C LEU A 296 -5.85 7.13 -0.08
N ILE A 297 -6.49 8.08 -0.76
CA ILE A 297 -7.60 8.87 -0.24
C ILE A 297 -8.81 8.63 -1.13
N ASP A 298 -9.81 7.94 -0.58
CA ASP A 298 -11.17 7.92 -1.12
C ASP A 298 -11.78 9.33 -1.09
N LEU A 299 -12.15 9.85 -2.26
CA LEU A 299 -12.73 11.17 -2.42
C LEU A 299 -14.24 11.21 -2.16
N GLN A 300 -14.89 10.04 -2.16
CA GLN A 300 -16.33 9.93 -1.88
C GLN A 300 -16.64 9.91 -0.39
N HIS A 301 -15.64 9.58 0.43
CA HIS A 301 -15.78 9.46 1.87
C HIS A 301 -14.96 10.55 2.57
N GLN A 302 -15.60 11.22 3.52
CA GLN A 302 -14.85 12.11 4.40
C GLN A 302 -13.90 11.28 5.26
N VAL A 303 -12.67 11.75 5.40
CA VAL A 303 -11.73 11.24 6.39
C VAL A 303 -12.28 11.62 7.78
N ARG A 304 -13.09 10.75 8.38
CA ARG A 304 -13.69 10.92 9.72
C ARG A 304 -12.74 10.47 10.83
N ASP A 305 -13.10 10.78 12.08
CA ASP A 305 -12.40 10.41 13.32
C ASP A 305 -11.76 9.02 13.23
N PHE A 306 -10.44 8.96 13.39
CA PHE A 306 -9.66 7.73 13.32
C PHE A 306 -10.15 6.63 14.26
N SER A 307 -10.61 6.97 15.46
CA SER A 307 -11.09 6.00 16.44
C SER A 307 -12.35 5.26 16.00
N LYS A 308 -13.01 5.71 14.93
CA LYS A 308 -14.32 5.20 14.49
C LYS A 308 -14.32 4.61 13.09
N MET A 309 -13.19 4.63 12.36
CA MET A 309 -13.15 4.19 10.96
C MET A 309 -12.11 3.08 10.71
N PRO A 310 -12.50 1.96 10.10
CA PRO A 310 -11.58 0.96 9.58
C PRO A 310 -10.72 1.54 8.46
N ARG A 311 -9.41 1.32 8.57
CA ARG A 311 -8.41 1.75 7.58
C ARG A 311 -7.64 0.56 7.08
N SER A 312 -7.26 0.61 5.82
CA SER A 312 -6.46 -0.44 5.24
C SER A 312 -4.97 -0.17 5.45
N VAL A 313 -4.23 -1.22 5.73
CA VAL A 313 -2.77 -1.17 5.94
C VAL A 313 -2.17 -2.37 5.23
N HIS A 314 -1.21 -2.12 4.35
CA HIS A 314 -0.55 -3.19 3.61
C HIS A 314 0.95 -3.12 3.76
N TYR A 315 1.55 -4.28 4.01
CA TYR A 315 3.00 -4.47 3.90
C TYR A 315 3.28 -5.52 2.84
N PHE A 316 3.78 -5.09 1.68
CA PHE A 316 4.26 -5.98 0.63
C PHE A 316 5.78 -6.03 0.65
N GLU A 317 6.33 -7.24 0.49
CA GLU A 317 7.76 -7.46 0.36
C GLU A 317 8.01 -8.31 -0.88
N VAL A 318 8.98 -7.91 -1.71
CA VAL A 318 9.37 -8.68 -2.90
C VAL A 318 9.84 -10.06 -2.45
N ALA A 319 9.21 -11.10 -2.99
CA ALA A 319 9.68 -12.46 -2.74
C ALA A 319 11.10 -12.62 -3.28
N ALA A 320 12.03 -13.13 -2.46
CA ALA A 320 13.39 -13.42 -2.90
C ALA A 320 13.37 -14.23 -4.21
N ALA A 321 14.19 -13.81 -5.19
CA ALA A 321 14.26 -14.42 -6.51
C ALA A 321 14.68 -15.90 -6.41
N GLY A 322 13.70 -16.77 -6.21
CA GLY A 322 13.88 -18.21 -6.07
C GLY A 322 12.62 -19.04 -6.31
N LEU A 323 11.44 -18.41 -6.54
CA LEU A 323 10.17 -19.14 -6.71
C LEU A 323 9.22 -18.58 -7.78
N CYS A 324 9.60 -17.55 -8.55
CA CYS A 324 8.75 -17.09 -9.64
C CYS A 324 9.05 -17.88 -10.92
N ALA A 325 8.16 -18.81 -11.26
CA ALA A 325 8.10 -19.36 -12.61
C ALA A 325 7.88 -18.20 -13.59
N THR A 326 8.81 -18.06 -14.53
CA THR A 326 8.75 -17.08 -15.62
C THR A 326 7.40 -17.15 -16.34
N LEU A 327 6.60 -16.09 -16.25
CA LEU A 327 5.51 -15.84 -17.18
C LEU A 327 5.99 -14.87 -18.26
N PRO A 328 5.61 -15.09 -19.53
CA PRO A 328 6.01 -14.22 -20.62
C PRO A 328 5.32 -12.85 -20.51
N GLU A 329 6.08 -11.79 -20.82
CA GLU A 329 5.58 -10.42 -20.83
C GLU A 329 4.39 -10.23 -21.79
N PRO A 330 3.42 -9.37 -21.45
CA PRO A 330 2.38 -8.99 -22.38
C PRO A 330 2.98 -8.09 -23.48
N ASN A 331 2.87 -8.57 -24.73
CA ASN A 331 3.26 -7.90 -25.96
C ASN A 331 3.14 -6.37 -25.91
N ALA A 332 4.28 -5.69 -25.98
CA ALA A 332 4.34 -4.30 -26.41
C ALA A 332 3.70 -4.20 -27.80
N LEU A 333 2.61 -3.45 -27.89
CA LEU A 333 2.03 -2.99 -29.15
C LEU A 333 3.09 -2.15 -29.87
N GLN A 334 3.84 -2.78 -30.78
CA GLN A 334 4.73 -2.09 -31.69
C GLN A 334 3.89 -1.18 -32.60
N GLY A 335 4.12 0.12 -32.44
CA GLY A 335 3.56 1.15 -33.31
C GLY A 335 3.98 0.92 -34.76
N SER A 336 2.98 0.84 -35.63
CA SER A 336 3.18 0.88 -37.08
C SER A 336 3.63 2.28 -37.50
N ARG A 337 4.95 2.49 -37.59
CA ARG A 337 5.50 3.55 -38.45
C ARG A 337 5.40 3.08 -39.90
N ARG A 338 4.38 3.53 -40.63
CA ARG A 338 4.42 3.52 -42.10
C ARG A 338 5.24 4.71 -42.55
N ASN A 339 6.40 4.42 -43.12
CA ASN A 339 7.15 5.34 -43.97
C ASN A 339 6.37 5.53 -45.28
N GLU A 340 5.86 6.72 -45.52
CA GLU A 340 5.51 7.18 -46.87
C GLU A 340 6.72 7.93 -47.45
N LYS A 341 7.51 7.20 -48.24
CA LYS A 341 8.36 7.73 -49.31
C LYS A 341 8.29 6.73 -50.44
N ASP A 342 7.45 7.03 -51.43
CA ASP A 342 7.73 6.84 -52.86
C ASP A 342 6.44 7.05 -53.65
N GLN A 343 6.36 8.19 -54.34
CA GLN A 343 5.98 8.24 -55.75
C GLN A 343 6.17 9.67 -56.28
N SER A 344 7.32 9.88 -56.90
CA SER A 344 7.51 10.86 -57.96
C SER A 344 7.47 10.08 -59.27
N GLY A 345 6.69 10.52 -60.25
CA GLY A 345 6.79 9.97 -61.61
C GLY A 345 5.54 9.98 -62.50
N GLN A 346 5.28 11.15 -63.09
CA GLN A 346 4.98 11.34 -64.53
C GLN A 346 3.58 11.14 -65.15
N ALA A 347 3.39 12.03 -66.14
CA ALA A 347 2.44 12.10 -67.26
C ALA A 347 1.00 12.51 -66.90
N GLY A 348 0.41 13.54 -67.49
CA GLY A 348 0.70 14.25 -68.74
C GLY A 348 -0.61 14.35 -69.53
N SER A 349 -1.03 15.59 -69.81
CA SER A 349 -2.13 16.09 -70.69
C SER A 349 -3.10 16.98 -69.94
#